data_AF-A0A3D0NJF6-F1
#
_entry.id   AF-A0A3D0NJF6-F1
#
_cell.length_a   1.000
_cell.length_b   1.000
_cell.length_c   1.000
_cell.angle_alpha   90.00
_cell.angle_beta   90.00
_cell.angle_gamma   90.00
#
_symmetry.space_group_name_H-M   'P 1'
#
loop_
_entity.id
_entity.type
_entity.pdbx_description
1 polymer ?
#
loop_
_entity_poly.entity_id
_entity_poly.type
_entity_poly.pdbx_seq_one_letter_code
_entity_poly.pdbx_strand_id
1 'polypeptide(L)'
;QYKHDRLETAPEDCQNVVDHFLKTKRGPDYMFASAATQMLRSLGYEAQLVLGFYADSRDFDSQSRQSIINSENLHFWTEVHVGQNVWIPIEPTPGYQDPKNWLTWQEYLSMAWTSFWSWVQSNWSVLLSVAIGLTFLYRLRHRIIDIGSFALWRICWFGTSRRRIIWTIRILEFRARMAGQQRPDSKTLSKWYLALAEGEPSLHMNCGPLEQVIALADQAFYGPALTVSNQTVPGQMGMYTACFKLLSSWTSRKMKRSKRDLDPKSIIGK
;
A
#
# COMPACT_ATOMS: atom_id res chain seq x y z
N GLN A 1 47.66 14.40 -12.72
CA GLN A 1 47.15 13.28 -11.92
C GLN A 1 47.81 13.37 -10.55
N TYR A 2 47.11 13.02 -9.46
CA TYR A 2 47.74 13.04 -8.13
C TYR A 2 48.75 11.90 -7.99
N LYS A 3 49.86 12.14 -7.28
CA LYS A 3 50.93 11.16 -7.07
C LYS A 3 51.24 11.02 -5.58
N HIS A 4 51.17 9.80 -5.07
CA HIS A 4 51.59 9.51 -3.69
C HIS A 4 53.12 9.53 -3.59
N ASP A 5 53.64 10.30 -2.63
CA ASP A 5 55.06 10.40 -2.30
C ASP A 5 55.26 10.67 -0.81
N ARG A 6 55.84 9.70 -0.09
CA ARG A 6 56.05 9.77 1.36
C ARG A 6 57.10 10.80 1.79
N LEU A 7 57.97 11.24 0.89
CA LEU A 7 59.09 12.14 1.22
C LEU A 7 58.78 13.61 0.95
N GLU A 8 57.67 13.90 0.27
CA GLU A 8 57.29 15.27 -0.05
C GLU A 8 56.81 15.99 1.22
N THR A 9 57.36 17.16 1.48
CA THR A 9 56.96 18.03 2.59
C THR A 9 56.60 19.40 2.06
N ALA A 10 55.58 20.02 2.66
CA ALA A 10 55.29 21.40 2.36
C ALA A 10 56.45 22.30 2.83
N PRO A 11 56.74 23.41 2.12
CA PRO A 11 57.71 24.40 2.57
C PRO A 11 57.43 24.86 4.01
N GLU A 12 58.48 25.13 4.78
CA GLU A 12 58.34 25.57 6.19
C GLU A 12 57.58 26.90 6.33
N ASP A 13 57.60 27.74 5.30
CA ASP A 13 56.91 29.04 5.24
C ASP A 13 55.48 28.95 4.66
N CYS A 14 54.99 27.73 4.39
CA CYS A 14 53.69 27.53 3.78
C CYS A 14 52.54 27.85 4.76
N GLN A 15 51.77 28.91 4.45
CA GLN A 15 50.61 29.30 5.26
C GLN A 15 49.44 28.30 5.18
N ASN A 16 49.29 27.57 4.07
CA ASN A 16 48.21 26.60 3.89
C ASN A 16 48.70 25.35 3.14
N VAL A 17 49.01 24.32 3.91
CA VAL A 17 49.50 23.03 3.42
C VAL A 17 48.51 22.34 2.47
N VAL A 18 47.21 22.45 2.73
CA VAL A 18 46.17 21.84 1.88
C VAL A 18 46.12 22.51 0.52
N ASP A 19 46.12 23.85 0.47
CA ASP A 19 46.15 24.59 -0.80
C ASP A 19 47.43 24.31 -1.61
N HIS A 20 48.58 24.25 -0.93
CA HIS A 20 49.83 23.86 -1.55
C HIS A 20 49.76 22.45 -2.17
N PHE A 21 49.29 21.47 -1.40
CA PHE A 21 49.11 20.09 -1.87
C PHE A 21 48.16 20.00 -3.07
N LEU A 22 47.04 20.75 -3.07
CA LEU A 22 46.11 20.76 -4.19
C LEU A 22 46.73 21.32 -5.48
N LYS A 23 47.72 22.22 -5.36
CA LYS A 23 48.48 22.77 -6.49
C LYS A 23 49.58 21.82 -6.98
N THR A 24 50.39 21.26 -6.07
CA THR A 24 51.48 20.35 -6.41
C THR A 24 50.98 18.98 -6.87
N LYS A 25 49.81 18.55 -6.38
CA LYS A 25 49.18 17.24 -6.64
C LYS A 25 50.10 16.07 -6.30
N ARG A 26 51.04 16.27 -5.37
CA ARG A 26 51.99 15.26 -4.90
C ARG A 26 52.18 15.45 -3.41
N GLY A 27 52.17 14.36 -2.66
CA GLY A 27 52.28 14.42 -1.21
C GLY A 27 52.20 13.06 -0.53
N PRO A 28 52.44 13.02 0.78
CA PRO A 28 52.22 11.85 1.63
C PRO A 28 50.72 11.64 1.89
N ASP A 29 50.37 10.43 2.29
CA ASP A 29 49.03 9.97 2.68
C ASP A 29 48.28 10.94 3.62
N TYR A 30 48.94 11.51 4.63
CA TYR A 30 48.30 12.46 5.54
C TYR A 30 47.80 13.73 4.84
N MET A 31 48.45 14.18 3.76
CA MET A 31 47.99 15.34 2.98
C MET A 31 46.76 14.99 2.16
N PHE A 32 46.72 13.78 1.57
CA PHE A 32 45.54 13.26 0.87
C PHE A 32 44.34 13.16 1.82
N ALA A 33 44.54 12.50 2.97
CA ALA A 33 43.50 12.32 3.98
C ALA A 33 43.04 13.65 4.59
N SER A 34 43.96 14.58 4.87
CA SER A 34 43.59 15.91 5.38
C SER A 34 42.80 16.73 4.36
N ALA A 35 43.22 16.72 3.09
CA ALA A 35 42.51 17.42 2.02
C ALA A 35 41.11 16.84 1.78
N ALA A 36 40.98 15.51 1.76
CA ALA A 36 39.69 14.83 1.62
C ALA A 36 38.75 15.13 2.80
N THR A 37 39.26 15.08 4.04
CA THR A 37 38.50 15.42 5.25
C THR A 37 37.96 16.85 5.19
N GLN A 38 38.80 17.82 4.79
CA GLN A 38 38.37 19.21 4.66
C GLN A 38 37.36 19.43 3.53
N MET A 39 37.51 18.70 2.42
CA MET A 39 36.53 18.74 1.32
C MET A 39 35.17 18.17 1.74
N LEU A 40 35.13 17.06 2.47
CA LEU A 40 33.87 16.50 2.97
C LEU A 40 33.18 17.43 3.97
N ARG A 41 33.96 18.04 4.87
CA ARG A 41 33.44 19.04 5.81
C ARG A 41 32.89 20.28 5.12
N SER A 42 33.54 20.75 4.05
CA SER A 42 33.03 21.92 3.29
C SER A 42 31.73 21.63 2.54
N LEU A 43 31.46 20.37 2.23
CA LEU A 43 30.18 19.89 1.68
C LEU A 43 29.10 19.66 2.76
N GLY A 44 29.42 19.85 4.03
CA GLY A 44 28.50 19.69 5.16
C GLY A 44 28.45 18.27 5.74
N TYR A 45 29.34 17.37 5.32
CA TYR A 45 29.47 16.05 5.95
C TYR A 45 30.27 16.14 7.23
N GLU A 46 29.84 15.39 8.25
CA GLU A 46 30.65 15.14 9.43
C GLU A 46 31.73 14.12 9.07
N ALA A 47 32.98 14.57 9.00
CA ALA A 47 34.12 13.74 8.62
C ALA A 47 35.29 13.89 9.60
N GLN A 48 36.09 12.84 9.76
CA GLN A 48 37.25 12.78 10.64
C GLN A 48 38.49 12.23 9.93
N LEU A 49 39.65 12.70 10.35
CA LEU A 49 40.95 12.17 9.93
C LEU A 49 41.34 11.05 10.90
N VAL A 50 41.69 9.89 10.38
CA VAL A 50 42.05 8.72 11.18
C VAL A 50 43.47 8.26 10.85
N LEU A 51 44.19 7.87 11.89
CA LEU A 51 45.51 7.26 11.81
C LEU A 51 45.42 5.83 12.31
N GLY A 52 46.00 4.91 11.56
CA GLY A 52 46.14 3.52 11.99
C GLY A 52 47.13 2.76 11.13
N PHE A 53 46.91 1.45 11.01
CA PHE A 53 47.76 0.56 10.23
C PHE A 53 46.99 0.01 9.03
N TYR A 54 47.55 0.19 7.84
CA TYR A 54 47.05 -0.41 6.61
C TYR A 54 47.64 -1.81 6.46
N ALA A 55 46.80 -2.83 6.60
CA ALA A 55 47.16 -4.22 6.36
C ALA A 55 47.06 -4.54 4.87
N ASP A 56 48.21 -4.66 4.19
CA ASP A 56 48.22 -5.08 2.81
C ASP A 56 47.93 -6.58 2.69
N SER A 57 47.08 -6.94 1.75
CA SER A 57 46.83 -8.34 1.36
C SER A 57 48.11 -9.12 0.99
N ARG A 58 49.17 -8.43 0.56
CA ARG A 58 50.48 -9.01 0.24
C ARG A 58 51.26 -9.46 1.46
N ASP A 59 50.99 -8.85 2.62
CA ASP A 59 51.66 -9.15 3.89
C ASP A 59 50.92 -10.24 4.70
N PHE A 60 49.85 -10.81 4.13
CA PHE A 60 49.08 -11.88 4.73
C PHE A 60 49.74 -13.25 4.51
N ASP A 61 50.13 -13.90 5.60
CA ASP A 61 50.61 -15.27 5.58
C ASP A 61 49.43 -16.25 5.73
N SER A 62 49.20 -17.04 4.68
CA SER A 62 48.10 -18.01 4.63
C SER A 62 48.30 -19.22 5.56
N GLN A 63 49.54 -19.55 5.94
CA GLN A 63 49.82 -20.66 6.84
C GLN A 63 49.50 -20.28 8.30
N SER A 64 49.97 -19.12 8.75
CA SER A 64 49.68 -18.61 10.10
C SER A 64 48.31 -17.91 10.23
N ARG A 65 47.66 -17.57 9.10
CA ARG A 65 46.43 -16.77 9.02
C ARG A 65 46.59 -15.40 9.70
N GLN A 66 47.76 -14.79 9.59
CA GLN A 66 48.10 -13.51 10.20
C GLN A 66 48.73 -12.58 9.17
N SER A 67 48.55 -11.27 9.36
CA SER A 67 49.27 -10.23 8.62
C SER A 67 50.34 -9.64 9.51
N ILE A 68 51.56 -9.51 8.98
CA ILE A 68 52.65 -8.83 9.68
C ILE A 68 52.44 -7.32 9.51
N ILE A 69 52.39 -6.60 10.63
CA ILE A 69 52.22 -5.14 10.64
C ILE A 69 53.47 -4.50 11.25
N ASN A 70 54.06 -3.55 10.53
CA ASN A 70 55.22 -2.79 10.96
C ASN A 70 54.94 -1.28 10.95
N SER A 71 55.95 -0.47 11.32
CA SER A 71 55.82 0.99 11.32
C SER A 71 55.66 1.60 9.92
N GLU A 72 56.05 0.90 8.85
CA GLU A 72 55.88 1.34 7.46
C GLU A 72 54.44 1.16 6.94
N ASN A 73 53.63 0.39 7.66
CA ASN A 73 52.18 0.22 7.43
C ASN A 73 51.35 1.34 8.07
N LEU A 74 51.96 2.27 8.80
CA LEU A 74 51.27 3.43 9.34
C LEU A 74 50.64 4.23 8.18
N HIS A 75 49.33 4.50 8.27
CA HIS A 75 48.58 5.08 7.18
C HIS A 75 47.47 6.01 7.68
N PHE A 76 47.22 7.09 6.94
CA PHE A 76 46.14 8.04 7.19
C PHE A 76 45.01 7.88 6.18
N TRP A 77 43.77 7.83 6.67
CA TRP A 77 42.56 7.84 5.85
C TRP A 77 41.50 8.80 6.42
N THR A 78 40.40 8.98 5.69
CA THR A 78 39.28 9.82 6.10
C THR A 78 38.07 8.96 6.42
N GLU A 79 37.31 9.28 7.45
CA GLU A 79 36.03 8.64 7.72
C GLU A 79 34.89 9.66 7.66
N VAL A 80 33.74 9.26 7.12
CA VAL A 80 32.53 10.08 7.05
C VAL A 80 31.41 9.45 7.88
N HIS A 81 30.74 10.25 8.70
CA HIS A 81 29.58 9.82 9.48
C HIS A 81 28.32 9.87 8.60
N VAL A 82 27.65 8.72 8.46
CA VAL A 82 26.43 8.56 7.66
C VAL A 82 25.15 8.45 8.50
N GLY A 83 25.26 8.74 9.79
CA GLY A 83 24.19 8.64 10.77
C GLY A 83 24.20 7.31 11.52
N GLN A 84 23.41 7.27 12.60
CA GLN A 84 23.25 6.10 13.47
C GLN A 84 24.56 5.56 14.05
N ASN A 85 25.52 6.46 14.29
CA ASN A 85 26.82 6.14 14.86
C ASN A 85 27.70 5.27 13.94
N VAL A 86 27.46 5.32 12.62
CA VAL A 86 28.25 4.60 11.61
C VAL A 86 29.19 5.56 10.89
N TRP A 87 30.46 5.18 10.87
CA TRP A 87 31.55 5.87 10.18
C TRP A 87 32.02 5.02 9.00
N ILE A 88 32.09 5.61 7.81
CA ILE A 88 32.54 4.95 6.60
C ILE A 88 33.95 5.43 6.25
N PRO A 89 34.94 4.54 6.16
CA PRO A 89 36.27 4.90 5.70
C PRO A 89 36.28 5.17 4.19
N ILE A 90 36.98 6.23 3.83
CA ILE A 90 37.25 6.71 2.47
C ILE A 90 38.76 6.74 2.34
N GLU A 91 39.29 6.08 1.30
CA GLU A 91 40.72 6.05 1.00
C GLU A 91 41.04 7.03 -0.13
N PRO A 92 41.58 8.23 0.18
CA PRO A 92 41.89 9.23 -0.84
C PRO A 92 43.27 9.03 -1.48
N THR A 93 44.13 8.18 -0.91
CA THR A 93 45.53 8.05 -1.35
C THR A 93 45.64 7.09 -2.55
N PRO A 94 46.17 7.55 -3.70
CA PRO A 94 46.33 6.68 -4.87
C PRO A 94 47.25 5.50 -4.59
N GLY A 95 46.83 4.30 -5.01
CA GLY A 95 47.61 3.07 -4.89
C GLY A 95 47.25 2.21 -3.67
N TYR A 96 46.47 2.74 -2.74
CA TYR A 96 45.84 1.95 -1.67
C TYR A 96 44.50 1.39 -2.15
N GLN A 97 44.13 0.22 -1.63
CA GLN A 97 42.83 -0.39 -1.97
C GLN A 97 41.73 0.25 -1.14
N ASP A 98 40.60 0.52 -1.77
CA ASP A 98 39.40 0.95 -1.06
C ASP A 98 38.97 -0.12 -0.04
N PRO A 99 38.59 0.30 1.19
CA PRO A 99 38.11 -0.63 2.21
C PRO A 99 36.88 -1.40 1.70
N LYS A 100 36.98 -2.74 1.69
CA LYS A 100 35.90 -3.62 1.21
C LYS A 100 34.81 -3.78 2.28
N ASN A 101 33.57 -3.47 1.89
CA ASN A 101 32.32 -3.74 2.61
C ASN A 101 32.25 -3.19 4.05
N TRP A 102 31.85 -1.93 4.13
CA TRP A 102 31.78 -1.07 5.33
C TRP A 102 30.55 -1.31 6.23
N LEU A 103 29.53 -2.01 5.74
CA LEU A 103 28.31 -2.29 6.52
C LEU A 103 28.02 -3.78 6.52
N THR A 104 27.95 -4.33 7.73
CA THR A 104 27.33 -5.63 7.98
C THR A 104 25.84 -5.56 7.64
N TRP A 105 25.24 -6.70 7.28
CA TRP A 105 23.79 -6.77 7.10
C TRP A 105 23.00 -6.34 8.35
N GLN A 106 23.59 -6.49 9.54
CA GLN A 106 23.00 -6.05 10.80
C GLN A 106 22.88 -4.53 10.87
N GLU A 107 23.92 -3.80 10.47
CA GLU A 107 23.92 -2.34 10.44
C GLU A 107 22.99 -1.80 9.33
N TYR A 108 22.91 -2.47 8.18
CA TYR A 108 21.92 -2.14 7.17
C TYR A 108 20.48 -2.29 7.69
N LEU A 109 20.19 -3.38 8.41
CA LEU A 109 18.87 -3.63 8.97
C LEU A 109 18.53 -2.64 10.09
N SER A 110 19.48 -2.31 10.97
CA SER A 110 19.25 -1.32 12.02
C SER A 110 18.98 0.06 11.43
N MET A 111 19.70 0.45 10.37
CA MET A 111 19.46 1.68 9.62
C MET A 111 18.07 1.74 8.99
N ALA A 112 17.67 0.67 8.31
CA ALA A 112 16.35 0.58 7.71
C ALA A 112 15.25 0.64 8.79
N TRP A 113 15.45 -0.05 9.92
CA TRP A 113 14.47 -0.17 10.98
C TRP A 113 14.19 1.16 11.68
N THR A 114 15.23 1.87 12.11
CA THR A 114 15.10 3.17 12.79
C THR A 114 14.58 4.27 11.85
N SER A 115 15.00 4.26 10.59
CA SER A 115 14.47 5.16 9.56
C SER A 115 12.98 4.90 9.29
N PHE A 116 12.59 3.63 9.22
CA PHE A 116 11.18 3.25 9.13
C PHE A 116 10.39 3.71 10.36
N TRP A 117 10.93 3.49 11.56
CA TRP A 117 10.22 3.83 12.80
C TRP A 117 10.05 5.33 13.00
N SER A 118 11.09 6.11 12.72
CA SER A 118 11.00 7.58 12.74
C SER A 118 10.02 8.12 11.70
N TRP A 119 9.97 7.52 10.51
CA TRP A 119 8.96 7.84 9.50
C TRP A 119 7.53 7.54 9.98
N VAL A 120 7.30 6.37 10.58
CA VAL A 120 5.98 5.99 11.15
C VAL A 120 5.55 6.98 12.24
N GLN A 121 6.46 7.35 13.14
CA GLN A 121 6.17 8.31 14.21
C GLN A 121 5.85 9.70 13.64
N SER A 122 6.63 10.17 12.67
CA SER A 122 6.41 11.47 12.01
C SER A 122 5.08 11.53 11.27
N ASN A 123 4.65 10.42 10.67
CA ASN A 123 3.45 10.34 9.82
C ASN A 123 2.25 9.66 10.51
N TRP A 124 2.27 9.52 11.84
CA TRP A 124 1.26 8.77 12.58
C TRP A 124 -0.17 9.30 12.35
N SER A 125 -0.34 10.62 12.25
CA SER A 125 -1.64 11.26 11.99
C SER A 125 -2.23 10.91 10.62
N VAL A 126 -1.40 10.80 9.59
CA VAL A 126 -1.80 10.38 8.24
C VAL A 126 -2.24 8.92 8.26
N LEU A 127 -1.46 8.05 8.92
CA LEU A 127 -1.81 6.63 9.08
C LEU A 127 -3.15 6.45 9.78
N LEU A 128 -3.40 7.19 10.88
CA LEU A 128 -4.70 7.18 11.56
C LEU A 128 -5.83 7.67 10.66
N SER A 129 -5.61 8.76 9.92
CA SER A 129 -6.62 9.30 9.00
C SER A 129 -6.99 8.31 7.89
N VAL A 130 -5.98 7.62 7.33
CA VAL A 130 -6.19 6.55 6.35
C VAL A 130 -6.93 5.37 6.97
N ALA A 131 -6.55 4.92 8.17
CA ALA A 131 -7.22 3.82 8.86
C ALA A 131 -8.70 4.14 9.19
N ILE A 132 -8.98 5.36 9.64
CA ILE A 132 -10.34 5.86 9.87
C ILE A 132 -11.10 5.91 8.56
N GLY A 133 -10.50 6.45 7.49
CA GLY A 133 -11.09 6.51 6.15
C GLY A 133 -11.44 5.12 5.60
N LEU A 134 -10.53 4.15 5.69
CA LEU A 134 -10.76 2.76 5.28
C LEU A 134 -11.88 2.12 6.10
N THR A 135 -11.89 2.33 7.41
CA THR A 135 -12.95 1.83 8.30
C THR A 135 -14.31 2.45 7.95
N PHE A 136 -14.34 3.75 7.66
CA PHE A 136 -15.53 4.47 7.24
C PHE A 136 -16.04 3.93 5.89
N LEU A 137 -15.17 3.81 4.89
CA LEU A 137 -15.50 3.22 3.59
C LEU A 137 -16.03 1.79 3.73
N TYR A 138 -15.41 0.96 4.57
CA TYR A 138 -15.88 -0.39 4.86
C TYR A 138 -17.28 -0.40 5.48
N ARG A 139 -17.58 0.53 6.40
CA ARG A 139 -18.93 0.68 6.98
C ARG A 139 -19.95 1.18 5.97
N LEU A 140 -19.54 2.09 5.07
CA LEU A 140 -20.40 2.67 4.03
C LEU A 140 -20.55 1.82 2.77
N ARG A 141 -19.75 0.76 2.60
CA ARG A 141 -19.76 -0.08 1.37
C ARG A 141 -21.15 -0.49 0.92
N HIS A 142 -22.01 -0.91 1.86
CA HIS A 142 -23.39 -1.31 1.56
C HIS A 142 -24.23 -0.13 1.05
N ARG A 143 -24.11 1.05 1.67
CA ARG A 143 -24.80 2.27 1.22
C ARG A 143 -24.33 2.72 -0.15
N ILE A 144 -23.02 2.67 -0.42
CA ILE A 144 -22.43 3.05 -1.72
C ILE A 144 -22.94 2.12 -2.82
N ILE A 145 -22.96 0.80 -2.57
CA ILE A 145 -23.48 -0.20 -3.51
C ILE A 145 -24.97 0.03 -3.79
N ASP A 146 -25.77 0.30 -2.74
CA ASP A 146 -27.20 0.53 -2.88
C ASP A 146 -27.49 1.82 -3.67
N ILE A 147 -26.82 2.93 -3.35
CA ILE A 147 -26.98 4.22 -4.05
C ILE A 147 -26.49 4.09 -5.50
N GLY A 148 -25.30 3.51 -5.73
CA GLY A 148 -24.72 3.36 -7.06
C GLY A 148 -25.59 2.50 -7.97
N SER A 149 -26.07 1.36 -7.47
CA SER A 149 -26.99 0.50 -8.24
C SER A 149 -28.35 1.15 -8.51
N PHE A 150 -28.85 1.98 -7.57
CA PHE A 150 -30.10 2.72 -7.77
C PHE A 150 -29.94 3.85 -8.79
N ALA A 151 -28.84 4.61 -8.70
CA ALA A 151 -28.50 5.66 -9.64
C ALA A 151 -28.31 5.09 -11.05
N LEU A 152 -27.60 3.96 -11.17
CA LEU A 152 -27.46 3.23 -12.44
C LEU A 152 -28.83 2.85 -13.02
N TRP A 153 -29.73 2.31 -12.19
CA TRP A 153 -31.09 1.98 -12.63
C TRP A 153 -31.90 3.20 -13.09
N ARG A 154 -31.71 4.35 -12.45
CA ARG A 154 -32.43 5.59 -12.79
C ARG A 154 -31.89 6.26 -14.04
N ILE A 155 -30.57 6.23 -14.24
CA ILE A 155 -29.88 6.93 -15.34
C ILE A 155 -29.94 6.09 -16.62
N CYS A 156 -29.81 4.76 -16.53
CA CYS A 156 -29.84 3.90 -17.70
C CYS A 156 -31.25 3.84 -18.31
N TRP A 157 -31.37 4.28 -19.56
CA TRP A 157 -32.62 4.15 -20.32
C TRP A 157 -32.78 2.71 -20.84
N PHE A 158 -33.58 1.91 -20.14
CA PHE A 158 -33.75 0.48 -20.47
C PHE A 158 -34.75 0.18 -21.60
N GLY A 159 -35.28 1.20 -22.28
CA GLY A 159 -36.20 1.03 -23.42
C GLY A 159 -37.51 0.32 -23.00
N THR A 160 -37.65 -0.96 -23.35
CA THR A 160 -38.87 -1.75 -23.16
C THR A 160 -39.14 -2.12 -21.70
N SER A 161 -40.43 -2.27 -21.36
CA SER A 161 -40.90 -2.69 -20.03
C SER A 161 -40.27 -3.99 -19.54
N ARG A 162 -40.13 -4.98 -20.44
CA ARG A 162 -39.48 -6.27 -20.17
C ARG A 162 -38.04 -6.12 -19.72
N ARG A 163 -37.25 -5.27 -20.40
CA ARG A 163 -35.84 -5.04 -20.05
C ARG A 163 -35.70 -4.36 -18.69
N ARG A 164 -36.59 -3.42 -18.34
CA ARG A 164 -36.60 -2.78 -17.02
C ARG A 164 -36.77 -3.80 -15.89
N ILE A 165 -37.71 -4.74 -16.01
CA ILE A 165 -37.97 -5.78 -15.01
C ILE A 165 -36.74 -6.68 -14.83
N ILE A 166 -36.14 -7.14 -15.93
CA ILE A 166 -34.93 -7.99 -15.91
C ILE A 166 -33.79 -7.28 -15.17
N TRP A 167 -33.57 -5.99 -15.46
CA TRP A 167 -32.53 -5.21 -14.81
C TRP A 167 -32.81 -4.93 -13.33
N THR A 168 -34.06 -4.67 -12.96
CA THR A 168 -34.48 -4.56 -11.54
C THR A 168 -34.10 -5.81 -10.77
N ILE A 169 -34.38 -6.99 -11.32
CA ILE A 169 -34.03 -8.28 -10.70
C ILE A 169 -32.51 -8.46 -10.63
N ARG A 170 -31.77 -8.18 -11.70
CA ARG A 170 -30.30 -8.30 -11.71
C ARG A 170 -29.65 -7.42 -10.65
N ILE A 171 -30.17 -6.21 -10.44
CA ILE A 171 -29.68 -5.31 -9.38
C ILE A 171 -29.99 -5.88 -7.99
N LEU A 172 -31.18 -6.45 -7.81
CA LEU A 172 -31.56 -7.08 -6.55
C LEU A 172 -30.65 -8.27 -6.24
N GLU A 173 -30.36 -9.12 -7.23
CA GLU A 173 -29.44 -10.26 -7.10
C GLU A 173 -27.99 -9.81 -6.84
N PHE A 174 -27.55 -8.73 -7.49
CA PHE A 174 -26.24 -8.13 -7.23
C PHE A 174 -26.14 -7.62 -5.79
N ARG A 175 -27.15 -6.90 -5.30
CA ARG A 175 -27.21 -6.43 -3.90
C ARG A 175 -27.23 -7.59 -2.91
N ALA A 176 -27.98 -8.64 -3.22
CA ALA A 176 -28.04 -9.85 -2.40
C ALA A 176 -26.67 -10.55 -2.36
N ARG A 177 -25.97 -10.68 -3.49
CA ARG A 177 -24.61 -11.24 -3.56
C ARG A 177 -23.60 -10.40 -2.75
N MET A 178 -23.62 -9.08 -2.90
CA MET A 178 -22.76 -8.17 -2.11
C MET A 178 -23.09 -8.17 -0.62
N ALA A 179 -24.32 -8.56 -0.25
CA ALA A 179 -24.74 -8.80 1.13
C ALA A 179 -24.35 -10.18 1.68
N GLY A 180 -23.78 -11.07 0.84
CA GLY A 180 -23.48 -12.46 1.19
C GLY A 180 -24.72 -13.38 1.18
N GLN A 181 -25.79 -12.96 0.50
CA GLN A 181 -27.09 -13.63 0.38
C GLN A 181 -27.35 -14.09 -1.06
N GLN A 182 -26.36 -14.70 -1.70
CA GLN A 182 -26.55 -15.18 -3.07
C GLN A 182 -27.63 -16.27 -3.08
N ARG A 183 -28.63 -16.10 -3.95
CA ARG A 183 -29.68 -17.10 -4.17
C ARG A 183 -29.04 -18.39 -4.70
N PRO A 184 -29.31 -19.56 -4.09
CA PRO A 184 -28.91 -20.84 -4.66
C PRO A 184 -29.65 -21.13 -5.96
N ASP A 185 -29.00 -21.79 -6.92
CA ASP A 185 -29.58 -22.10 -8.23
C ASP A 185 -30.81 -23.04 -8.14
N SER A 186 -30.94 -23.79 -7.04
CA SER A 186 -32.05 -24.70 -6.76
C SER A 186 -33.35 -24.02 -6.29
N LYS A 187 -33.32 -22.71 -5.97
CA LYS A 187 -34.50 -21.97 -5.47
C LYS A 187 -34.97 -20.94 -6.49
N THR A 188 -36.28 -20.88 -6.70
CA THR A 188 -36.92 -19.86 -7.54
C THR A 188 -36.79 -18.48 -6.92
N LEU A 189 -36.92 -17.45 -7.76
CA LEU A 189 -36.77 -16.05 -7.35
C LEU A 189 -37.80 -15.67 -6.28
N SER A 190 -39.07 -16.02 -6.51
CA SER A 190 -40.18 -15.83 -5.57
C SER A 190 -39.89 -16.45 -4.20
N LYS A 191 -39.64 -17.77 -4.17
CA LYS A 191 -39.44 -18.51 -2.92
C LYS A 191 -38.25 -17.99 -2.11
N TRP A 192 -37.19 -17.56 -2.79
CA TRP A 192 -36.01 -17.03 -2.11
C TRP A 192 -36.24 -15.65 -1.50
N TYR A 193 -36.77 -14.70 -2.26
CA TYR A 193 -36.97 -13.34 -1.76
C TYR A 193 -38.10 -13.25 -0.73
N LEU A 194 -39.16 -14.06 -0.85
CA LEU A 194 -40.20 -14.15 0.19
C LEU A 194 -39.62 -14.64 1.52
N ALA A 195 -38.81 -15.71 1.51
CA ALA A 195 -38.12 -16.18 2.72
C ALA A 195 -37.18 -15.11 3.31
N LEU A 196 -36.53 -14.31 2.46
CA LEU A 196 -35.70 -13.20 2.91
C LEU A 196 -36.53 -12.02 3.46
N ALA A 197 -37.77 -11.84 3.00
CA ALA A 197 -38.68 -10.85 3.54
C ALA A 197 -39.16 -11.23 4.95
N GLU A 198 -39.46 -12.51 5.18
CA GLU A 198 -39.89 -13.05 6.49
C GLU A 198 -38.85 -12.80 7.59
N GLY A 199 -37.56 -12.89 7.26
CA GLY A 199 -36.47 -12.68 8.22
C GLY A 199 -36.21 -11.21 8.63
N GLU A 200 -36.88 -10.21 8.03
CA GLU A 200 -36.66 -8.80 8.37
C GLU A 200 -37.98 -8.01 8.28
N PRO A 201 -38.54 -7.49 9.39
CA PRO A 201 -39.85 -6.83 9.41
C PRO A 201 -39.98 -5.66 8.43
N SER A 202 -38.88 -4.92 8.21
CA SER A 202 -38.85 -3.77 7.30
C SER A 202 -38.93 -4.15 5.81
N LEU A 203 -38.55 -5.39 5.47
CA LEU A 203 -38.73 -5.96 4.13
C LEU A 203 -40.12 -6.57 3.99
N HIS A 204 -40.59 -7.30 5.00
CA HIS A 204 -41.95 -7.88 5.02
C HIS A 204 -43.05 -6.84 4.80
N MET A 205 -42.95 -5.68 5.46
CA MET A 205 -43.93 -4.60 5.31
C MET A 205 -43.98 -4.01 3.88
N ASN A 206 -42.96 -4.24 3.05
CA ASN A 206 -42.87 -3.81 1.66
C ASN A 206 -42.83 -5.00 0.67
N CYS A 207 -43.48 -6.12 1.02
CA CYS A 207 -43.52 -7.31 0.16
C CYS A 207 -44.42 -7.14 -1.07
N GLY A 208 -45.48 -6.32 -1.00
CA GLY A 208 -46.42 -6.13 -2.12
C GLY A 208 -45.75 -5.73 -3.45
N PRO A 209 -44.84 -4.73 -3.50
CA PRO A 209 -44.08 -4.40 -4.70
C PRO A 209 -43.18 -5.55 -5.20
N LEU A 210 -42.67 -6.40 -4.31
CA LEU A 210 -41.86 -7.57 -4.68
C LEU A 210 -42.72 -8.58 -5.43
N GLU A 211 -43.86 -8.96 -4.86
CA GLU A 211 -44.78 -9.93 -5.45
C GLU A 211 -45.27 -9.47 -6.83
N GLN A 212 -45.59 -8.17 -6.97
CA GLN A 212 -45.96 -7.58 -8.26
C GLN A 212 -44.84 -7.66 -9.30
N VAL A 213 -43.60 -7.30 -8.93
CA VAL A 213 -42.46 -7.35 -9.87
C VAL A 213 -42.09 -8.79 -10.21
N ILE A 214 -42.20 -9.73 -9.28
CA ILE A 214 -41.94 -11.16 -9.52
C ILE A 214 -43.01 -11.77 -10.44
N ALA A 215 -44.30 -11.49 -10.20
CA ALA A 215 -45.36 -11.95 -11.09
C ALA A 215 -45.18 -11.42 -12.53
N LEU A 216 -44.81 -10.15 -12.67
CA LEU A 216 -44.49 -9.54 -13.97
C LEU A 216 -43.21 -10.14 -14.59
N ALA A 217 -42.23 -10.50 -13.76
CA ALA A 217 -41.02 -11.16 -14.22
C ALA A 217 -41.29 -12.58 -14.71
N ASP A 218 -42.07 -13.38 -13.97
CA ASP A 218 -42.44 -14.74 -14.36
C ASP A 218 -43.21 -14.73 -15.68
N GLN A 219 -44.14 -13.78 -15.86
CA GLN A 219 -44.79 -13.54 -17.15
C GLN A 219 -43.81 -13.11 -18.26
N ALA A 220 -42.82 -12.26 -17.93
CA ALA A 220 -41.83 -11.79 -18.88
C ALA A 220 -40.75 -12.83 -19.24
N PHE A 221 -40.46 -13.80 -18.37
CA PHE A 221 -39.47 -14.85 -18.60
C PHE A 221 -40.10 -16.12 -19.20
N TYR A 222 -41.31 -16.49 -18.76
CA TYR A 222 -41.92 -17.78 -19.06
C TYR A 222 -43.29 -17.69 -19.76
N GLY A 223 -43.83 -16.49 -19.99
CA GLY A 223 -45.13 -16.32 -20.66
C GLY A 223 -45.08 -16.58 -22.18
N PRO A 224 -46.16 -17.10 -22.80
CA PRO A 224 -46.25 -17.27 -24.24
C PRO A 224 -46.19 -15.92 -24.96
N ALA A 225 -45.58 -15.87 -26.15
CA ALA A 225 -45.36 -14.63 -26.92
C ALA A 225 -46.64 -13.97 -27.49
N LEU A 226 -47.84 -14.44 -27.12
CA LEU A 226 -49.10 -14.06 -27.75
C LEU A 226 -49.94 -13.15 -26.84
N THR A 227 -50.18 -11.93 -27.35
CA THR A 227 -51.25 -10.99 -26.97
C THR A 227 -51.43 -10.74 -25.47
N VAL A 228 -50.70 -9.72 -24.98
CA VAL A 228 -51.04 -9.04 -23.72
C VAL A 228 -52.41 -8.39 -23.89
N SER A 229 -53.47 -9.10 -23.50
CA SER A 229 -54.81 -8.55 -23.35
C SER A 229 -54.77 -7.48 -22.24
N ASN A 230 -55.33 -6.32 -22.56
CA ASN A 230 -55.17 -5.03 -21.87
C ASN A 230 -55.85 -4.93 -20.49
N GLN A 231 -56.02 -6.02 -19.75
CA GLN A 231 -56.87 -6.00 -18.53
C GLN A 231 -56.19 -6.34 -17.20
N THR A 232 -54.90 -6.68 -17.14
CA THR A 232 -54.24 -6.95 -15.84
C THR A 232 -52.80 -6.46 -15.70
N VAL A 233 -52.22 -5.82 -16.71
CA VAL A 233 -50.90 -5.18 -16.56
C VAL A 233 -51.12 -3.77 -16.02
N PRO A 234 -50.62 -3.42 -14.81
CA PRO A 234 -50.61 -2.03 -14.38
C PRO A 234 -49.91 -1.22 -15.47
N GLY A 235 -50.55 -0.18 -15.99
CA GLY A 235 -49.99 0.64 -17.08
C GLY A 235 -48.53 1.00 -16.80
N GLN A 236 -47.74 1.29 -17.85
CA GLN A 236 -46.27 1.48 -17.74
C GLN A 236 -45.81 2.34 -16.53
N MET A 237 -46.64 3.32 -16.12
CA MET A 237 -46.49 4.13 -14.91
C MET A 237 -46.51 3.30 -13.59
N GLY A 238 -47.46 2.38 -13.43
CA GLY A 238 -47.58 1.49 -12.27
C GLY A 238 -46.40 0.53 -12.13
N MET A 239 -45.96 -0.09 -13.23
CA MET A 239 -44.78 -0.96 -13.24
C MET A 239 -43.50 -0.22 -12.84
N TYR A 240 -43.30 1.00 -13.33
CA TYR A 240 -42.15 1.81 -12.93
C TYR A 240 -42.17 2.14 -11.44
N THR A 241 -43.34 2.52 -10.90
CA THR A 241 -43.47 2.80 -9.47
C THR A 241 -43.23 1.56 -8.60
N ALA A 242 -43.65 0.37 -9.04
CA ALA A 242 -43.40 -0.88 -8.33
C ALA A 242 -41.89 -1.22 -8.29
N CYS A 243 -41.19 -1.14 -9.43
CA CYS A 243 -39.74 -1.36 -9.50
C CYS A 243 -38.96 -0.32 -8.67
N PHE A 244 -39.36 0.95 -8.73
CA PHE A 244 -38.75 2.03 -7.97
C PHE A 244 -38.91 1.79 -6.46
N LYS A 245 -40.14 1.52 -5.99
CA LYS A 245 -40.43 1.23 -4.59
C LYS A 245 -39.69 -0.01 -4.10
N LEU A 246 -39.59 -1.04 -4.95
CA LEU A 246 -38.84 -2.24 -4.64
C LEU A 246 -37.36 -1.94 -4.40
N LEU A 247 -36.69 -1.28 -5.35
CA LEU A 247 -35.27 -0.94 -5.22
C LEU A 247 -34.98 0.08 -4.11
N SER A 248 -35.92 0.96 -3.74
CA SER A 248 -35.72 1.88 -2.61
C SER A 248 -35.85 1.18 -1.25
N SER A 249 -36.70 0.16 -1.16
CA SER A 249 -36.97 -0.55 0.10
C SER A 249 -36.01 -1.71 0.36
N TRP A 250 -35.59 -2.42 -0.70
CA TRP A 250 -34.71 -3.58 -0.66
C TRP A 250 -33.23 -3.22 -0.80
N THR A 251 -32.60 -2.90 0.33
CA THR A 251 -31.18 -2.53 0.42
C THR A 251 -30.30 -3.71 0.84
N SER A 252 -29.04 -3.74 0.39
CA SER A 252 -28.08 -4.79 0.71
C SER A 252 -27.86 -4.95 2.22
N ARG A 253 -27.96 -3.86 2.99
CA ARG A 253 -27.86 -3.89 4.46
C ARG A 253 -29.04 -4.61 5.12
N LYS A 254 -30.26 -4.41 4.63
CA LYS A 254 -31.46 -5.09 5.15
C LYS A 254 -31.45 -6.58 4.80
N MET A 255 -31.08 -6.92 3.56
CA MET A 255 -30.89 -8.32 3.15
C MET A 255 -29.84 -9.04 4.01
N LYS A 256 -28.74 -8.37 4.36
CA LYS A 256 -27.71 -8.93 5.26
C LYS A 256 -28.20 -9.14 6.70
N ARG A 257 -29.19 -8.37 7.17
CA ARG A 257 -29.77 -8.53 8.51
C ARG A 257 -30.72 -9.72 8.57
N SER A 258 -31.57 -9.90 7.56
CA SER A 258 -32.54 -11.00 7.47
C SER A 258 -31.92 -12.40 7.71
N LYS A 259 -30.73 -12.70 7.17
CA LYS A 259 -30.06 -13.99 7.45
C LYS A 259 -29.65 -14.19 8.91
N ARG A 260 -29.30 -13.13 9.64
CA ARG A 260 -28.91 -13.27 11.05
C ARG A 260 -30.07 -13.81 11.89
N ASP A 261 -31.31 -13.47 11.51
CA ASP A 261 -32.50 -13.87 12.25
C ASP A 261 -33.06 -15.23 11.77
N LEU A 262 -32.74 -15.64 10.53
CA LEU A 262 -33.08 -16.96 9.98
C LEU A 262 -32.12 -18.09 10.38
N ASP A 263 -30.98 -17.78 11.01
CA ASP A 263 -30.00 -18.77 11.47
C ASP A 263 -30.16 -19.02 12.98
N PRO A 264 -30.80 -20.12 13.43
CA PRO A 264 -31.17 -20.33 14.84
C PRO A 264 -29.97 -20.41 15.80
N LYS A 265 -28.76 -20.61 15.27
CA LYS A 265 -27.52 -20.58 16.06
C LYS A 265 -27.09 -19.18 16.51
N SER A 266 -27.65 -18.10 15.95
CA SER A 266 -27.31 -16.72 16.32
C SER A 266 -28.00 -16.24 17.59
N ILE A 267 -29.13 -16.86 17.96
CA ILE A 267 -29.96 -16.49 19.12
C ILE A 267 -29.37 -17.07 20.42
N ILE A 268 -28.57 -18.13 20.34
CA ILE A 268 -28.00 -18.85 21.50
C ILE A 268 -26.67 -18.22 21.96
N GLY A 269 -26.13 -17.24 21.23
CA GLY A 269 -24.81 -16.63 21.49
C GLY A 269 -24.83 -15.18 21.96
N LYS A 270 -25.92 -14.72 22.59
CA LYS A 270 -25.99 -13.40 23.25
C LYS A 270 -26.30 -13.55 24.73
#